data_AF-A0A2E6Q2W6-F1
#
_entry.id   AF-A0A2E6Q2W6-F1
#
_cell.length_a   1.000
_cell.length_b   1.000
_cell.length_c   1.000
_cell.angle_alpha   90.00
_cell.angle_beta   90.00
_cell.angle_gamma   90.00
#
_symmetry.space_group_name_H-M   'P 1'
#
loop_
_entity.id
_entity.type
_entity.pdbx_description
1 polymer ?
#
loop_
_entity_poly.entity_id
_entity_poly.type
_entity_poly.pdbx_seq_one_letter_code
_entity_poly.pdbx_strand_id
1 'polypeptide(L)'
;MRIAQYQLVTTVLVPAFAALAPTPAVHAADGLKGVSSIRALADDRTLGASQESTISRFAEEAGRALSARNPSEEHLEAVRADLMAPLSGGCTPAFARAYGARLLEAFGEYDNDARTPQQQMIAFSVLAATGSSAALLDLSERILDLDADTAAWKSMAMCQTLSQGISKATTLDLAERNRSDLARMLGRIASRVSPSTNRHVMEGFVVLGGGESEDIARLWADALKSLASRETLSEEDLLCMEGATLKLRSVLLNPAKKETRDAREAAARSLTPALLTFHSRAADLLEAEDTGNNRLRAHLGRVDQVLPFLGTRGISLGALWDAQDAEGLRGLTSN
;
A
#
# COMPACT_ATOMS: atom_id res chain seq x y z
N MET A 1 23.13 -16.94 8.38
CA MET A 1 22.45 -17.78 7.37
C MET A 1 20.96 -18.06 7.66
N ARG A 2 20.26 -17.23 8.47
CA ARG A 2 18.80 -17.36 8.76
C ARG A 2 17.95 -16.16 8.28
N ILE A 3 18.58 -15.05 7.87
CA ILE A 3 17.88 -13.87 7.31
C ILE A 3 17.39 -14.15 5.88
N ALA A 4 18.10 -14.98 5.11
CA ALA A 4 17.70 -15.39 3.77
C ALA A 4 16.41 -16.23 3.74
N GLN A 5 16.06 -16.94 4.83
CA GLN A 5 14.82 -17.72 4.89
C GLN A 5 13.57 -16.83 5.05
N TYR A 6 13.69 -15.66 5.70
CA TYR A 6 12.56 -14.71 5.80
C TYR A 6 12.33 -13.93 4.50
N GLN A 7 13.37 -13.71 3.69
CA GLN A 7 13.21 -13.11 2.36
C GLN A 7 12.63 -14.09 1.33
N LEU A 8 12.89 -15.40 1.48
CA LEU A 8 12.36 -16.42 0.57
C LEU A 8 10.86 -16.70 0.79
N VAL A 9 10.35 -16.53 2.02
CA VAL A 9 8.91 -16.68 2.31
C VAL A 9 8.11 -15.49 1.75
N THR A 10 8.68 -14.28 1.70
CA THR A 10 8.02 -13.10 1.11
C THR A 10 8.04 -13.09 -0.43
N THR A 11 8.99 -13.75 -1.09
CA THR A 11 9.06 -13.77 -2.58
C THR A 11 8.35 -14.94 -3.25
N VAL A 12 8.04 -16.05 -2.55
CA VAL A 12 7.53 -17.27 -3.20
C VAL A 12 6.07 -17.63 -2.85
N LEU A 13 5.44 -17.01 -1.84
CA LEU A 13 4.12 -17.48 -1.37
C LEU A 13 2.94 -16.50 -1.45
N VAL A 14 3.09 -15.27 -1.94
CA VAL A 14 1.92 -14.37 -2.11
C VAL A 14 1.95 -13.54 -3.40
N PRO A 15 1.84 -14.18 -4.59
CA PRO A 15 1.17 -13.52 -5.71
C PRO A 15 -0.01 -14.33 -6.32
N ALA A 16 -0.54 -15.35 -5.63
CA ALA A 16 -1.56 -16.25 -6.22
C ALA A 16 -2.78 -16.61 -5.34
N PHE A 17 -3.22 -15.74 -4.42
CA PHE A 17 -4.52 -15.92 -3.73
C PHE A 17 -5.55 -14.84 -4.09
N ALA A 18 -5.54 -14.42 -5.36
CA ALA A 18 -6.61 -13.66 -5.97
C ALA A 18 -7.23 -14.44 -7.15
N ALA A 19 -7.79 -15.63 -6.87
CA ALA A 19 -8.80 -16.27 -7.74
C ALA A 19 -9.47 -17.47 -7.01
N LEU A 20 -10.74 -17.26 -6.62
CA LEU A 20 -11.84 -18.23 -6.59
C LEU A 20 -11.54 -19.70 -6.22
N ALA A 21 -11.81 -20.06 -4.97
CA ALA A 21 -12.33 -21.38 -4.58
C ALA A 21 -13.28 -21.21 -3.38
N PRO A 22 -14.37 -21.99 -3.27
CA PRO A 22 -15.29 -21.90 -2.14
C PRO A 22 -14.53 -22.35 -0.88
N THR A 23 -14.45 -21.46 0.10
CA THR A 23 -13.84 -21.76 1.40
C THR A 23 -14.64 -22.85 2.09
N PRO A 24 -14.03 -23.96 2.55
CA PRO A 24 -14.69 -24.81 3.52
C PRO A 24 -14.85 -24.00 4.81
N ALA A 25 -15.99 -24.17 5.49
CA ALA A 25 -16.27 -23.51 6.76
C ALA A 25 -15.16 -23.87 7.77
N VAL A 26 -14.24 -22.93 8.02
CA VAL A 26 -13.20 -23.09 9.03
C VAL A 26 -13.87 -22.83 10.38
N HIS A 27 -14.05 -23.90 11.15
CA HIS A 27 -14.42 -23.82 12.56
C HIS A 27 -13.37 -22.95 13.28
N ALA A 28 -13.84 -21.99 14.09
CA ALA A 28 -12.98 -21.11 14.88
C ALA A 28 -12.00 -21.94 15.71
N ALA A 29 -10.71 -21.63 15.59
CA ALA A 29 -9.72 -22.09 16.55
C ALA A 29 -10.07 -21.41 17.89
N ASP A 30 -10.39 -22.19 18.92
CA ASP A 30 -10.81 -21.63 20.23
C ASP A 30 -9.57 -21.35 21.10
N GLY A 31 -8.68 -20.46 20.65
CA GLY A 31 -7.49 -20.02 21.40
C GLY A 31 -7.71 -18.75 22.23
N LEU A 32 -8.40 -17.76 21.68
CA LEU A 32 -8.85 -16.55 22.37
C LEU A 32 -10.33 -16.64 22.71
N LYS A 33 -10.70 -16.25 23.93
CA LYS A 33 -12.09 -16.32 24.37
C LYS A 33 -12.93 -15.29 23.64
N GLY A 34 -13.98 -15.76 22.96
CA GLY A 34 -14.99 -14.88 22.34
C GLY A 34 -14.79 -14.60 20.85
N VAL A 35 -13.83 -15.25 20.17
CA VAL A 35 -13.64 -15.12 18.70
C VAL A 35 -14.94 -15.33 17.93
N SER A 36 -15.70 -16.38 18.27
CA SER A 36 -16.99 -16.68 17.63
C SER A 36 -18.03 -15.58 17.84
N SER A 37 -18.06 -14.97 19.03
CA SER A 37 -18.95 -13.85 19.35
C SER A 37 -18.56 -12.61 18.55
N ILE A 38 -17.27 -12.31 18.43
CA ILE A 38 -16.78 -11.18 17.63
C ILE A 38 -17.04 -11.42 16.14
N ARG A 39 -16.84 -12.65 15.64
CA ARG A 39 -17.15 -12.96 14.25
C ARG A 39 -18.64 -12.77 13.94
N ALA A 40 -19.54 -13.11 14.87
CA ALA A 40 -20.97 -12.87 14.69
C ALA A 40 -21.30 -11.37 14.54
N LEU A 41 -20.51 -10.48 15.13
CA LEU A 41 -20.66 -9.02 15.00
C LEU A 41 -20.10 -8.46 13.68
N ALA A 42 -19.32 -9.25 12.93
CA ALA A 42 -18.64 -8.76 11.73
C ALA A 42 -19.60 -8.29 10.63
N ASP A 43 -20.80 -8.87 10.60
CA ASP A 43 -21.83 -8.59 9.59
C ASP A 43 -22.87 -7.56 10.08
N ASP A 44 -22.75 -7.08 11.33
CA ASP A 44 -23.65 -6.07 11.90
C ASP A 44 -23.42 -4.70 11.24
N ARG A 45 -24.49 -4.13 10.70
CA ARG A 45 -24.45 -2.80 10.06
C ARG A 45 -24.32 -1.65 11.06
N THR A 46 -24.78 -1.87 12.28
CA THR A 46 -24.75 -0.89 13.37
C THR A 46 -24.33 -1.59 14.65
N LEU A 47 -23.37 -0.99 15.35
CA LEU A 47 -22.91 -1.47 16.64
C LEU A 47 -23.42 -0.51 17.72
N GLY A 48 -24.06 -1.08 18.74
CA GLY A 48 -24.43 -0.41 19.98
C GLY A 48 -23.41 -0.69 21.08
N ALA A 49 -23.61 -0.04 22.23
CA ALA A 49 -22.66 -0.04 23.34
C ALA A 49 -22.30 -1.46 23.86
N SER A 50 -23.25 -2.40 23.86
CA SER A 50 -23.00 -3.78 24.29
C SER A 50 -22.09 -4.56 23.32
N GLN A 51 -22.24 -4.32 22.02
CA GLN A 51 -21.42 -4.94 20.98
C GLN A 51 -20.00 -4.35 21.02
N GLU A 52 -19.87 -3.03 21.16
CA GLU A 52 -18.57 -2.38 21.35
C GLU A 52 -17.85 -2.86 22.62
N SER A 53 -18.56 -3.01 23.74
CA SER A 53 -17.98 -3.56 24.97
C SER A 53 -17.47 -5.00 24.79
N THR A 54 -18.13 -5.79 23.95
CA THR A 54 -17.69 -7.16 23.62
C THR A 54 -16.42 -7.13 22.78
N ILE A 55 -16.37 -6.24 21.77
CA ILE A 55 -15.18 -5.99 20.95
C ILE A 55 -13.99 -5.55 21.80
N SER A 56 -14.19 -4.59 22.72
CA SER A 56 -13.14 -4.11 23.62
C SER A 56 -12.55 -5.22 24.48
N ARG A 57 -13.39 -6.04 25.13
CA ARG A 57 -12.93 -7.14 25.98
C ARG A 57 -12.10 -8.16 25.20
N PHE A 58 -12.55 -8.51 24.00
CA PHE A 58 -11.80 -9.38 23.12
C PHE A 58 -10.46 -8.76 22.69
N ALA A 59 -10.45 -7.48 22.30
CA ALA A 59 -9.24 -6.79 21.91
C ALA A 59 -8.21 -6.73 23.04
N GLU A 60 -8.63 -6.44 24.28
CA GLU A 60 -7.76 -6.47 25.46
C GLU A 60 -7.14 -7.84 25.70
N GLU A 61 -7.93 -8.91 25.60
CA GLU A 61 -7.45 -10.28 25.76
C GLU A 61 -6.43 -10.63 24.66
N ALA A 62 -6.73 -10.29 23.42
CA ALA A 62 -5.85 -10.52 22.29
C ALA A 62 -4.54 -9.70 22.41
N GLY A 63 -4.62 -8.45 22.87
CA GLY A 63 -3.46 -7.60 23.11
C GLY A 63 -2.55 -8.16 24.21
N ARG A 64 -3.11 -8.71 25.28
CA ARG A 64 -2.35 -9.42 26.32
C ARG A 64 -1.71 -10.70 25.80
N ALA A 65 -2.45 -11.50 25.03
CA ALA A 65 -1.96 -12.74 24.46
C ALA A 65 -0.82 -12.49 23.44
N LEU A 66 -0.94 -11.45 22.63
CA LEU A 66 0.07 -11.03 21.66
C LEU A 66 1.32 -10.49 22.37
N SER A 67 1.16 -9.75 23.47
CA SER A 67 2.26 -9.12 24.23
C SER A 67 2.85 -10.03 25.31
N ALA A 68 2.52 -11.33 25.31
CA ALA A 68 3.06 -12.28 26.27
C ALA A 68 4.60 -12.32 26.23
N ARG A 69 5.24 -12.56 27.37
CA ARG A 69 6.70 -12.72 27.46
C ARG A 69 7.10 -14.09 26.94
N ASN A 70 8.07 -14.13 26.02
CA ASN A 70 8.61 -15.36 25.41
C ASN A 70 7.52 -16.31 24.87
N PRO A 71 6.61 -15.84 24.00
CA PRO A 71 5.57 -16.69 23.45
C PRO A 71 6.18 -17.73 22.50
N SER A 72 5.58 -18.93 22.44
CA SER A 72 5.93 -19.90 21.41
C SER A 72 5.40 -19.44 20.05
N GLU A 73 6.05 -19.90 18.96
CA GLU A 73 5.62 -19.60 17.59
C GLU A 73 4.20 -20.12 17.32
N GLU A 74 3.87 -21.32 17.84
CA GLU A 74 2.54 -21.91 17.76
C GLU A 74 1.47 -21.04 18.45
N HIS A 75 1.78 -20.49 19.63
CA HIS A 75 0.89 -19.58 20.33
C HIS A 75 0.65 -18.29 19.53
N LEU A 76 1.70 -17.70 18.98
CA LEU A 76 1.58 -16.50 18.16
C LEU A 76 0.76 -16.74 16.90
N GLU A 77 0.92 -17.89 16.26
CA GLU A 77 0.15 -18.24 15.07
C GLU A 77 -1.33 -18.51 15.39
N ALA A 78 -1.63 -19.15 16.53
CA ALA A 78 -3.00 -19.28 17.02
C ALA A 78 -3.64 -17.92 17.31
N VAL A 79 -2.94 -17.03 18.02
CA VAL A 79 -3.41 -15.66 18.27
C VAL A 79 -3.64 -14.89 16.96
N ARG A 80 -2.75 -15.04 15.97
CA ARG A 80 -2.92 -14.44 14.63
C ARG A 80 -4.17 -14.95 13.94
N ALA A 81 -4.40 -16.27 13.94
CA ALA A 81 -5.57 -16.88 13.31
C ALA A 81 -6.87 -16.36 13.94
N ASP A 82 -6.91 -16.27 15.27
CA ASP A 82 -8.06 -15.81 16.03
C ASP A 82 -8.36 -14.32 15.82
N LEU A 83 -7.32 -13.49 15.74
CA LEU A 83 -7.43 -12.07 15.42
C LEU A 83 -7.94 -11.82 13.99
N MET A 84 -7.58 -12.70 13.05
CA MET A 84 -7.97 -12.62 11.64
C MET A 84 -9.35 -13.25 11.36
N ALA A 85 -9.81 -14.16 12.21
CA ALA A 85 -11.07 -14.88 12.02
C ALA A 85 -12.28 -13.94 11.85
N PRO A 86 -12.45 -12.85 12.63
CA PRO A 86 -13.53 -11.89 12.40
C PRO A 86 -13.52 -11.22 11.03
N LEU A 87 -12.37 -11.20 10.34
CA LEU A 87 -12.17 -10.50 9.07
C LEU A 87 -12.27 -11.42 7.84
N SER A 88 -12.25 -12.75 8.02
CA SER A 88 -11.99 -13.75 6.98
C SER A 88 -13.14 -14.00 5.98
N GLY A 89 -14.32 -13.40 6.19
CA GLY A 89 -15.47 -13.48 5.29
C GLY A 89 -15.95 -12.13 4.76
N GLY A 90 -15.14 -11.08 4.92
CA GLY A 90 -15.63 -9.70 4.85
C GLY A 90 -16.27 -9.27 6.18
N CYS A 91 -16.45 -7.96 6.31
CA CYS A 91 -17.09 -7.34 7.47
C CYS A 91 -17.67 -5.98 7.05
N THR A 92 -18.58 -5.43 7.86
CA THR A 92 -19.12 -4.10 7.61
C THR A 92 -18.09 -3.01 7.92
N PRO A 93 -18.19 -1.84 7.28
CA PRO A 93 -17.34 -0.69 7.63
C PRO A 93 -17.51 -0.22 9.08
N ALA A 94 -18.68 -0.44 9.70
CA ALA A 94 -18.91 -0.11 11.10
C ALA A 94 -18.09 -1.04 12.01
N PHE A 95 -18.15 -2.35 11.78
CA PHE A 95 -17.35 -3.32 12.51
C PHE A 95 -15.85 -3.11 12.32
N ALA A 96 -15.39 -2.97 11.08
CA ALA A 96 -13.99 -2.72 10.76
C ALA A 96 -13.39 -1.54 11.54
N ARG A 97 -14.13 -0.43 11.60
CA ARG A 97 -13.73 0.77 12.35
C ARG A 97 -13.66 0.52 13.85
N ALA A 98 -14.72 -0.05 14.44
CA ALA A 98 -14.78 -0.32 15.87
C ALA A 98 -13.71 -1.33 16.29
N TYR A 99 -13.61 -2.46 15.58
CA TYR A 99 -12.64 -3.51 15.86
C TYR A 99 -11.20 -3.01 15.71
N GLY A 100 -10.87 -2.34 14.61
CA GLY A 100 -9.54 -1.78 14.40
C GLY A 100 -9.16 -0.73 15.45
N ALA A 101 -10.09 0.12 15.87
CA ALA A 101 -9.82 1.11 16.93
C ALA A 101 -9.53 0.44 18.28
N ARG A 102 -10.29 -0.60 18.66
CA ARG A 102 -10.04 -1.33 19.92
C ARG A 102 -8.78 -2.16 19.89
N LEU A 103 -8.46 -2.78 18.76
CA LEU A 103 -7.19 -3.48 18.60
C LEU A 103 -6.01 -2.52 18.67
N LEU A 104 -6.11 -1.34 18.05
CA LEU A 104 -5.07 -0.32 18.13
C LEU A 104 -4.80 0.09 19.59
N GLU A 105 -5.87 0.37 20.34
CA GLU A 105 -5.81 0.69 21.77
C GLU A 105 -5.18 -0.46 22.58
N ALA A 106 -5.61 -1.70 22.34
CA ALA A 106 -5.14 -2.87 23.09
C ALA A 106 -3.71 -3.29 22.74
N PHE A 107 -3.27 -3.06 21.49
CA PHE A 107 -1.92 -3.41 21.06
C PHE A 107 -0.89 -2.40 21.56
N GLY A 108 -1.26 -1.13 21.78
CA GLY A 108 -0.39 -0.11 22.37
C GLY A 108 0.84 0.19 21.50
N GLU A 109 2.04 0.18 22.10
CA GLU A 109 3.32 0.30 21.36
C GLU A 109 3.65 -1.02 20.65
N TYR A 110 2.89 -1.33 19.60
CA TYR A 110 2.97 -2.60 18.90
C TYR A 110 4.20 -2.75 18.01
N ASP A 111 4.86 -1.65 17.71
CA ASP A 111 6.14 -1.57 17.01
C ASP A 111 7.34 -1.46 17.97
N ASN A 112 7.15 -1.57 19.30
CA ASN A 112 8.26 -1.47 20.25
C ASN A 112 9.28 -2.60 20.04
N ASP A 113 10.57 -2.26 19.96
CA ASP A 113 11.68 -3.19 19.70
C ASP A 113 11.93 -4.22 20.82
N ALA A 114 11.31 -4.04 21.99
CA ALA A 114 11.26 -5.08 23.02
C ALA A 114 10.37 -6.28 22.64
N ARG A 115 9.49 -6.12 21.63
CA ARG A 115 8.69 -7.21 21.06
C ARG A 115 9.48 -7.98 20.01
N THR A 116 9.16 -9.25 19.84
CA THR A 116 9.76 -10.05 18.77
C THR A 116 9.29 -9.56 17.40
N PRO A 117 10.08 -9.74 16.33
CA PRO A 117 9.65 -9.41 14.97
C PRO A 117 8.31 -10.05 14.57
N GLN A 118 8.04 -11.27 15.04
CA GLN A 118 6.79 -11.97 14.77
C GLN A 118 5.59 -11.30 15.47
N GLN A 119 5.75 -10.87 16.73
CA GLN A 119 4.71 -10.11 17.45
C GLN A 119 4.38 -8.80 16.72
N GLN A 120 5.41 -8.06 16.30
CA GLN A 120 5.23 -6.81 15.55
C GLN A 120 4.54 -7.07 14.20
N MET A 121 4.98 -8.10 13.46
CA MET A 121 4.40 -8.46 12.16
C MET A 121 2.92 -8.84 12.25
N ILE A 122 2.54 -9.59 13.29
CA ILE A 122 1.14 -9.93 13.56
C ILE A 122 0.34 -8.65 13.81
N ALA A 123 0.84 -7.75 14.65
CA ALA A 123 0.16 -6.49 14.94
C ALA A 123 -0.04 -5.65 13.67
N PHE A 124 1.03 -5.43 12.88
CA PHE A 124 0.96 -4.69 11.61
C PHE A 124 -0.08 -5.30 10.66
N SER A 125 -0.02 -6.62 10.48
CA SER A 125 -0.89 -7.34 9.55
C SER A 125 -2.36 -7.30 9.97
N VAL A 126 -2.65 -7.50 11.26
CA VAL A 126 -4.01 -7.50 11.80
C VAL A 126 -4.61 -6.09 11.75
N LEU A 127 -3.85 -5.07 12.19
CA LEU A 127 -4.29 -3.68 12.14
C LEU A 127 -4.59 -3.25 10.70
N ALA A 128 -3.71 -3.57 9.76
CA ALA A 128 -3.94 -3.31 8.33
C ALA A 128 -5.16 -4.07 7.79
N ALA A 129 -5.32 -5.34 8.14
CA ALA A 129 -6.43 -6.18 7.67
C ALA A 129 -7.80 -5.67 8.13
N THR A 130 -7.87 -4.90 9.22
CA THR A 130 -9.12 -4.25 9.62
C THR A 130 -9.59 -3.22 8.59
N GLY A 131 -8.69 -2.59 7.83
CA GLY A 131 -8.99 -1.45 6.98
C GLY A 131 -9.49 -0.22 7.75
N SER A 132 -9.29 -0.18 9.07
CA SER A 132 -9.68 0.96 9.90
C SER A 132 -8.77 2.15 9.62
N SER A 133 -9.36 3.30 9.26
CA SER A 133 -8.58 4.51 9.00
C SER A 133 -7.74 4.95 10.20
N ALA A 134 -8.23 4.74 11.43
CA ALA A 134 -7.46 5.06 12.65
C ALA A 134 -6.17 4.24 12.74
N ALA A 135 -6.26 2.94 12.46
CA ALA A 135 -5.10 2.05 12.47
C ALA A 135 -4.11 2.39 11.34
N LEU A 136 -4.61 2.76 10.15
CA LEU A 136 -3.74 3.14 9.02
C LEU A 136 -3.05 4.48 9.24
N LEU A 137 -3.74 5.46 9.84
CA LEU A 137 -3.14 6.74 10.19
C LEU A 137 -2.07 6.56 11.27
N ASP A 138 -2.36 5.83 12.35
CA ASP A 138 -1.36 5.52 13.39
C ASP A 138 -0.14 4.77 12.81
N LEU A 139 -0.37 3.75 11.97
CA LEU A 139 0.73 3.04 11.31
C LEU A 139 1.57 3.98 10.43
N SER A 140 0.93 4.91 9.72
CA SER A 140 1.61 5.91 8.90
C SER A 140 2.44 6.88 9.76
N GLU A 141 1.94 7.26 10.94
CA GLU A 141 2.66 8.13 11.89
C GLU A 141 3.91 7.39 12.40
N ARG A 142 3.75 6.14 12.84
CA ARG A 142 4.87 5.32 13.30
C ARG A 142 5.94 5.09 12.24
N ILE A 143 5.55 4.93 10.97
CA ILE A 143 6.53 4.84 9.87
C ILE A 143 7.34 6.14 9.74
N LEU A 144 6.68 7.30 9.89
CA LEU A 144 7.35 8.61 9.85
C LEU A 144 8.25 8.84 11.07
N ASP A 145 7.95 8.20 12.19
CA ASP A 145 8.71 8.31 13.42
C ASP A 145 9.84 7.26 13.53
N LEU A 146 10.01 6.38 12.53
CA LEU A 146 11.13 5.44 12.51
C LEU A 146 12.48 6.18 12.47
N ASP A 147 13.36 5.77 13.38
CA ASP A 147 14.75 6.22 13.45
C ASP A 147 15.58 5.65 12.30
N ALA A 148 16.66 6.33 11.95
CA ALA A 148 17.60 5.90 10.91
C ALA A 148 18.24 4.53 11.21
N ASP A 149 18.40 4.19 12.49
CA ASP A 149 18.99 2.93 12.95
C ASP A 149 17.96 1.78 13.05
N THR A 150 16.69 2.04 12.67
CA THR A 150 15.65 1.01 12.63
C THR A 150 16.05 -0.12 11.68
N ALA A 151 15.81 -1.37 12.11
CA ALA A 151 16.05 -2.52 11.25
C ALA A 151 15.26 -2.42 9.92
N ALA A 152 15.96 -2.53 8.79
CA ALA A 152 15.39 -2.31 7.45
C ALA A 152 14.14 -3.15 7.15
N TRP A 153 14.02 -4.35 7.73
CA TRP A 153 12.83 -5.20 7.56
C TRP A 153 11.56 -4.55 8.12
N LYS A 154 11.67 -3.73 9.18
CA LYS A 154 10.53 -3.15 9.89
C LYS A 154 9.86 -2.07 9.04
N SER A 155 10.66 -1.14 8.49
CA SER A 155 10.16 -0.12 7.56
C SER A 155 9.48 -0.76 6.33
N MET A 156 10.11 -1.78 5.76
CA MET A 156 9.55 -2.57 4.65
C MET A 156 8.19 -3.19 5.03
N ALA A 157 8.12 -3.90 6.15
CA ALA A 157 6.92 -4.58 6.62
C ALA A 157 5.77 -3.61 6.92
N MET A 158 6.06 -2.48 7.58
CA MET A 158 5.06 -1.47 7.90
C MET A 158 4.52 -0.80 6.63
N CYS A 159 5.38 -0.47 5.65
CA CYS A 159 4.92 0.11 4.38
C CYS A 159 4.10 -0.89 3.55
N GLN A 160 4.51 -2.16 3.52
CA GLN A 160 3.78 -3.23 2.83
C GLN A 160 2.38 -3.43 3.45
N THR A 161 2.30 -3.53 4.78
CA THR A 161 1.03 -3.70 5.48
C THR A 161 0.15 -2.46 5.36
N LEU A 162 0.72 -1.25 5.42
CA LEU A 162 0.00 0.00 5.18
C LEU A 162 -0.67 -0.01 3.80
N SER A 163 0.06 -0.37 2.74
CA SER A 163 -0.48 -0.47 1.37
C SER A 163 -1.66 -1.46 1.27
N GLN A 164 -1.51 -2.64 1.87
CA GLN A 164 -2.57 -3.65 1.93
C GLN A 164 -3.80 -3.14 2.70
N GLY A 165 -3.58 -2.47 3.82
CA GLY A 165 -4.64 -1.89 4.64
C GLY A 165 -5.38 -0.76 3.93
N ILE A 166 -4.68 0.09 3.17
CA ILE A 166 -5.29 1.12 2.32
C ILE A 166 -6.19 0.49 1.25
N SER A 167 -5.75 -0.61 0.63
CA SER A 167 -6.58 -1.39 -0.30
C SER A 167 -7.86 -1.87 0.36
N LYS A 168 -7.74 -2.47 1.55
CA LYS A 168 -8.90 -2.91 2.32
C LYS A 168 -9.82 -1.75 2.69
N ALA A 169 -9.29 -0.65 3.21
CA ALA A 169 -10.07 0.53 3.59
C ALA A 169 -10.84 1.12 2.41
N THR A 170 -10.21 1.16 1.23
CA THR A 170 -10.85 1.65 0.00
C THR A 170 -12.04 0.76 -0.39
N THR A 171 -11.94 -0.56 -0.24
CA THR A 171 -13.10 -1.48 -0.45
C THR A 171 -14.21 -1.31 0.58
N LEU A 172 -13.91 -0.73 1.75
CA LEU A 172 -14.85 -0.45 2.84
C LEU A 172 -15.39 0.99 2.79
N ASP A 173 -15.27 1.67 1.64
CA ASP A 173 -15.71 3.04 1.44
C ASP A 173 -14.98 4.06 2.35
N LEU A 174 -13.65 4.06 2.26
CA LEU A 174 -12.79 5.02 2.94
C LEU A 174 -13.24 6.46 2.66
N ALA A 175 -13.58 7.19 3.72
CA ALA A 175 -13.98 8.59 3.66
C ALA A 175 -12.92 9.47 2.98
N GLU A 176 -13.37 10.42 2.15
CA GLU A 176 -12.49 11.27 1.34
C GLU A 176 -11.46 12.04 2.17
N ARG A 177 -11.83 12.56 3.35
CA ARG A 177 -10.89 13.23 4.25
C ARG A 177 -9.73 12.32 4.65
N ASN A 178 -10.03 11.09 5.04
CA ASN A 178 -9.01 10.11 5.44
C ASN A 178 -8.15 9.70 4.24
N ARG A 179 -8.75 9.64 3.04
CA ARG A 179 -8.04 9.38 1.79
C ARG A 179 -7.01 10.48 1.51
N SER A 180 -7.38 11.76 1.64
CA SER A 180 -6.45 12.88 1.50
C SER A 180 -5.36 12.89 2.58
N ASP A 181 -5.71 12.60 3.83
CA ASP A 181 -4.75 12.56 4.94
C ASP A 181 -3.72 11.43 4.73
N LEU A 182 -4.16 10.23 4.36
CA LEU A 182 -3.27 9.11 4.02
C LEU A 182 -2.37 9.45 2.82
N ALA A 183 -2.91 10.08 1.77
CA ALA A 183 -2.10 10.51 0.62
C ALA A 183 -0.98 11.48 1.04
N ARG A 184 -1.28 12.42 1.95
CA ARG A 184 -0.28 13.36 2.50
C ARG A 184 0.81 12.62 3.27
N MET A 185 0.42 11.62 4.07
CA MET A 185 1.37 10.82 4.86
C MET A 185 2.25 9.95 3.97
N LEU A 186 1.68 9.26 2.99
CA LEU A 186 2.44 8.48 2.01
C LEU A 186 3.49 9.33 1.29
N GLY A 187 3.18 10.59 0.96
CA GLY A 187 4.13 11.50 0.31
C GLY A 187 5.35 11.77 1.19
N ARG A 188 5.12 11.99 2.49
CA ARG A 188 6.19 12.17 3.48
C ARG A 188 6.98 10.87 3.70
N ILE A 189 6.32 9.72 3.70
CA ILE A 189 6.97 8.41 3.85
C ILE A 189 7.89 8.14 2.65
N ALA A 190 7.41 8.40 1.42
CA ALA A 190 8.16 8.16 0.19
C ALA A 190 9.53 8.87 0.16
N SER A 191 9.61 10.07 0.75
CA SER A 191 10.87 10.82 0.86
C SER A 191 11.87 10.28 1.90
N ARG A 192 11.44 9.37 2.78
CA ARG A 192 12.24 8.89 3.92
C ARG A 192 12.68 7.44 3.83
N VAL A 193 11.93 6.60 3.10
CA VAL A 193 12.20 5.17 3.05
C VAL A 193 13.13 4.80 1.89
N SER A 194 13.77 3.63 2.00
CA SER A 194 14.63 3.10 0.95
C SER A 194 13.87 2.91 -0.38
N PRO A 195 14.57 2.89 -1.54
CA PRO A 195 13.97 2.57 -2.84
C PRO A 195 13.08 1.33 -2.82
N SER A 196 13.60 0.23 -2.27
CA SER A 196 12.89 -1.05 -2.18
C SER A 196 11.61 -0.99 -1.32
N THR A 197 11.62 -0.19 -0.24
CA THR A 197 10.45 0.01 0.62
C THR A 197 9.42 0.95 -0.02
N ASN A 198 9.91 1.95 -0.76
CA ASN A 198 9.09 2.96 -1.39
C ASN A 198 8.09 2.38 -2.39
N ARG A 199 8.38 1.22 -2.97
CA ARG A 199 7.44 0.45 -3.80
C ARG A 199 6.07 0.28 -3.17
N HIS A 200 6.04 -0.09 -1.90
CA HIS A 200 4.79 -0.33 -1.20
C HIS A 200 4.04 0.97 -0.90
N VAL A 201 4.76 2.05 -0.64
CA VAL A 201 4.18 3.40 -0.48
C VAL A 201 3.48 3.82 -1.76
N MET A 202 4.12 3.59 -2.91
CA MET A 202 3.58 3.91 -4.24
C MET A 202 2.37 3.04 -4.59
N GLU A 203 2.38 1.75 -4.22
CA GLU A 203 1.20 0.88 -4.31
C GLU A 203 0.02 1.44 -3.51
N GLY A 204 0.26 2.00 -2.31
CA GLY A 204 -0.76 2.68 -1.52
C GLY A 204 -1.34 3.92 -2.20
N PHE A 205 -0.50 4.78 -2.76
CA PHE A 205 -0.92 5.98 -3.52
C PHE A 205 -1.82 5.62 -4.71
N VAL A 206 -1.42 4.59 -5.44
CA VAL A 206 -2.15 4.01 -6.57
C VAL A 206 -3.57 3.60 -6.15
N VAL A 207 -3.70 2.97 -4.99
CA VAL A 207 -4.99 2.51 -4.47
C VAL A 207 -5.87 3.66 -3.99
N LEU A 208 -5.30 4.72 -3.39
CA LEU A 208 -6.05 5.91 -2.96
C LEU A 208 -6.66 6.69 -4.12
N GLY A 209 -6.36 6.33 -5.38
CA GLY A 209 -7.02 6.91 -6.54
C GLY A 209 -6.43 8.24 -6.96
N GLY A 210 -5.10 8.31 -7.12
CA GLY A 210 -4.38 9.49 -7.61
C GLY A 210 -4.80 10.03 -9.00
N GLY A 211 -5.86 9.50 -9.63
CA GLY A 211 -6.49 10.07 -10.81
C GLY A 211 -7.95 10.52 -10.61
N GLU A 212 -8.55 10.31 -9.43
CA GLU A 212 -9.94 10.69 -9.16
C GLU A 212 -10.06 12.00 -8.36
N SER A 213 -8.96 12.44 -7.73
CA SER A 213 -8.86 13.69 -6.96
C SER A 213 -7.57 14.43 -7.33
N GLU A 214 -7.69 15.70 -7.70
CA GLU A 214 -6.55 16.55 -8.08
C GLU A 214 -5.55 16.73 -6.94
N ASP A 215 -6.03 16.84 -5.70
CA ASP A 215 -5.17 17.01 -4.53
C ASP A 215 -4.29 15.79 -4.28
N ILE A 216 -4.87 14.59 -4.41
CA ILE A 216 -4.13 13.34 -4.29
C ILE A 216 -3.14 13.19 -5.45
N ALA A 217 -3.56 13.57 -6.67
CA ALA A 217 -2.71 13.56 -7.85
C ALA A 217 -1.48 14.47 -7.69
N ARG A 218 -1.66 15.66 -7.12
CA ARG A 218 -0.58 16.60 -6.84
C ARG A 218 0.41 16.06 -5.81
N LEU A 219 -0.09 15.53 -4.69
CA LEU A 219 0.76 14.90 -3.68
C LEU A 219 1.57 13.73 -4.25
N TRP A 220 0.95 12.97 -5.14
CA TRP A 220 1.61 11.88 -5.83
C TRP A 220 2.65 12.36 -6.86
N ALA A 221 2.35 13.45 -7.59
CA ALA A 221 3.28 14.08 -8.51
C ALA A 221 4.54 14.57 -7.78
N ASP A 222 4.39 15.14 -6.58
CA ASP A 222 5.51 15.59 -5.76
C ASP A 222 6.38 14.41 -5.30
N ALA A 223 5.76 13.29 -4.91
CA ALA A 223 6.47 12.06 -4.58
C ALA A 223 7.25 11.51 -5.79
N LEU A 224 6.63 11.45 -6.97
CA LEU A 224 7.28 11.02 -8.21
C LEU A 224 8.46 11.92 -8.61
N LYS A 225 8.31 13.25 -8.49
CA LYS A 225 9.42 14.20 -8.74
C LYS A 225 10.56 14.00 -7.76
N SER A 226 10.26 13.78 -6.48
CA SER A 226 11.27 13.51 -5.46
C SER A 226 12.05 12.21 -5.74
N LEU A 227 11.42 11.21 -6.35
CA LEU A 227 12.10 10.00 -6.79
C LEU A 227 12.98 10.25 -8.00
N ALA A 228 12.44 10.97 -9.00
CA ALA A 228 13.17 11.31 -10.21
C ALA A 228 14.39 12.24 -9.97
N SER A 229 14.38 13.01 -8.88
CA SER A 229 15.49 13.88 -8.48
C SER A 229 16.65 13.14 -7.79
N ARG A 230 16.53 11.84 -7.54
CA ARG A 230 17.63 11.05 -6.97
C ARG A 230 18.81 10.99 -7.95
N GLU A 231 20.03 10.96 -7.41
CA GLU A 231 21.26 10.93 -8.20
C GLU A 231 21.29 9.69 -9.11
N THR A 232 20.99 8.53 -8.54
CA THR A 232 20.81 7.26 -9.26
C THR A 232 19.42 6.68 -9.00
N LEU A 233 18.83 6.08 -10.04
CA LEU A 233 17.57 5.33 -9.93
C LEU A 233 17.88 3.84 -9.79
N SER A 234 17.34 3.18 -8.76
CA SER A 234 17.43 1.72 -8.65
C SER A 234 16.40 1.05 -9.57
N GLU A 235 16.58 -0.24 -9.87
CA GLU A 235 15.58 -1.02 -10.58
C GLU A 235 14.23 -1.01 -9.84
N GLU A 236 14.25 -1.05 -8.50
CA GLU A 236 13.00 -0.97 -7.72
C GLU A 236 12.30 0.35 -7.93
N ASP A 237 13.02 1.48 -7.90
CA ASP A 237 12.44 2.81 -8.15
C ASP A 237 11.70 2.83 -9.50
N LEU A 238 12.27 2.24 -10.55
CA LEU A 238 11.61 2.11 -11.86
C LEU A 238 10.34 1.24 -11.81
N LEU A 239 10.38 0.12 -11.09
CA LEU A 239 9.23 -0.78 -10.93
C LEU A 239 8.09 -0.12 -10.16
N CYS A 240 8.41 0.70 -9.15
CA CYS A 240 7.44 1.51 -8.41
C CYS A 240 6.75 2.50 -9.36
N MET A 241 7.55 3.20 -10.14
CA MET A 241 7.07 4.21 -11.09
C MET A 241 6.30 3.55 -12.24
N GLU A 242 6.63 2.31 -12.63
CA GLU A 242 5.82 1.53 -13.58
C GLU A 242 4.41 1.24 -13.04
N GLY A 243 4.33 0.75 -11.80
CA GLY A 243 3.05 0.46 -11.14
C GLY A 243 2.17 1.71 -11.06
N ALA A 244 2.80 2.86 -10.80
CA ALA A 244 2.14 4.16 -10.76
C ALA A 244 1.47 4.52 -12.10
N THR A 245 2.24 4.52 -13.20
CA THR A 245 1.73 4.84 -14.54
C THR A 245 0.65 3.85 -14.98
N LEU A 246 0.80 2.55 -14.70
CA LEU A 246 -0.21 1.54 -15.04
C LEU A 246 -1.57 1.83 -14.42
N LYS A 247 -1.58 2.20 -13.12
CA LYS A 247 -2.82 2.56 -12.46
C LYS A 247 -3.39 3.86 -13.00
N LEU A 248 -2.55 4.88 -13.21
CA LEU A 248 -3.01 6.14 -13.79
C LEU A 248 -3.70 5.91 -15.13
N ARG A 249 -3.07 5.12 -16.01
CA ARG A 249 -3.68 4.68 -17.28
C ARG A 249 -5.03 4.03 -17.07
N SER A 250 -5.15 3.11 -16.12
CA SER A 250 -6.44 2.47 -15.84
C SER A 250 -7.51 3.43 -15.33
N VAL A 251 -7.15 4.53 -14.66
CA VAL A 251 -8.10 5.55 -14.20
C VAL A 251 -8.49 6.49 -15.33
N LEU A 252 -7.51 6.98 -16.10
CA LEU A 252 -7.72 7.95 -17.19
C LEU A 252 -8.43 7.34 -18.40
N LEU A 253 -8.08 6.10 -18.76
CA LEU A 253 -8.68 5.40 -19.90
C LEU A 253 -10.00 4.71 -19.55
N ASN A 254 -10.45 4.75 -18.29
CA ASN A 254 -11.71 4.11 -17.91
C ASN A 254 -12.92 4.97 -18.36
N PRO A 255 -13.72 4.48 -19.32
CA PRO A 255 -14.84 5.24 -19.89
C PRO A 255 -16.05 5.38 -18.95
N ALA A 256 -16.04 4.76 -17.77
CA ALA A 256 -17.25 4.49 -17.01
C ALA A 256 -17.90 5.68 -16.26
N LYS A 257 -17.23 6.84 -16.12
CA LYS A 257 -17.82 8.00 -15.40
C LYS A 257 -17.49 9.33 -16.08
N LYS A 258 -18.43 9.79 -16.92
CA LYS A 258 -18.35 11.09 -17.62
C LYS A 258 -18.32 12.28 -16.64
N GLU A 259 -18.94 12.13 -15.47
CA GLU A 259 -19.00 13.16 -14.40
C GLU A 259 -17.66 13.42 -13.72
N THR A 260 -16.76 12.44 -13.70
CA THR A 260 -15.42 12.59 -13.09
C THR A 260 -14.35 12.94 -14.12
N ARG A 261 -14.73 13.22 -15.37
CA ARG A 261 -13.79 13.46 -16.47
C ARG A 261 -12.90 14.67 -16.21
N ASP A 262 -13.48 15.79 -15.78
CA ASP A 262 -12.72 17.02 -15.56
C ASP A 262 -11.74 16.88 -14.38
N ALA A 263 -12.16 16.20 -13.31
CA ALA A 263 -11.28 15.88 -12.18
C ALA A 263 -10.13 14.95 -12.59
N ARG A 264 -10.41 13.97 -13.46
CA ARG A 264 -9.39 13.09 -14.04
C ARG A 264 -8.43 13.84 -14.94
N GLU A 265 -8.93 14.73 -15.80
CA GLU A 265 -8.09 15.58 -16.65
C GLU A 265 -7.21 16.53 -15.82
N ALA A 266 -7.75 17.13 -14.74
CA ALA A 266 -7.00 17.95 -13.80
C ALA A 266 -5.90 17.14 -13.09
N ALA A 267 -6.24 15.99 -12.52
CA ALA A 267 -5.29 15.07 -11.92
C ALA A 267 -4.19 14.64 -12.90
N ALA A 268 -4.57 14.34 -14.14
CA ALA A 268 -3.63 13.99 -15.21
C ALA A 268 -2.64 15.13 -15.48
N ARG A 269 -3.12 16.37 -15.58
CA ARG A 269 -2.28 17.57 -15.74
C ARG A 269 -1.31 17.75 -14.57
N SER A 270 -1.74 17.49 -13.33
CA SER A 270 -0.85 17.57 -12.17
C SER A 270 0.26 16.52 -12.20
N LEU A 271 -0.04 15.31 -12.67
CA LEU A 271 0.91 14.19 -12.73
C LEU A 271 1.85 14.24 -13.93
N THR A 272 1.44 14.87 -15.03
CA THR A 272 2.16 14.85 -16.31
C THR A 272 3.62 15.28 -16.18
N PRO A 273 3.96 16.42 -15.54
CA PRO A 273 5.35 16.84 -15.45
C PRO A 273 6.21 15.82 -14.70
N ALA A 274 5.66 15.23 -13.63
CA ALA A 274 6.36 14.23 -12.84
C ALA A 274 6.63 12.94 -13.64
N LEU A 275 5.66 12.49 -14.44
CA LEU A 275 5.82 11.34 -15.32
C LEU A 275 6.83 11.59 -16.44
N LEU A 276 6.78 12.77 -17.07
CA LEU A 276 7.76 13.12 -18.11
C LEU A 276 9.18 13.19 -17.53
N THR A 277 9.35 13.78 -16.35
CA THR A 277 10.64 13.79 -15.63
C THR A 277 11.10 12.38 -15.25
N PHE A 278 10.18 11.50 -14.87
CA PHE A 278 10.53 10.10 -14.64
C PHE A 278 11.01 9.42 -15.93
N HIS A 279 10.25 9.51 -17.01
CA HIS A 279 10.57 8.83 -18.25
C HIS A 279 11.79 9.41 -18.97
N SER A 280 12.12 10.68 -18.76
CA SER A 280 13.39 11.23 -19.22
C SER A 280 14.59 10.63 -18.49
N ARG A 281 14.46 10.30 -17.20
CA ARG A 281 15.51 9.61 -16.42
C ARG A 281 15.64 8.14 -16.80
N ALA A 282 14.59 7.51 -17.33
CA ALA A 282 14.68 6.17 -17.89
C ALA A 282 15.69 6.08 -19.06
N ALA A 283 15.97 7.20 -19.74
CA ALA A 283 17.02 7.28 -20.77
C ALA A 283 18.41 6.92 -20.24
N ASP A 284 18.67 7.08 -18.95
CA ASP A 284 19.96 6.72 -18.33
C ASP A 284 20.19 5.19 -18.34
N LEU A 285 19.15 4.40 -18.66
CA LEU A 285 19.20 2.94 -18.72
C LEU A 285 19.20 2.38 -20.14
N LEU A 286 18.97 3.22 -21.15
CA LEU A 286 19.07 2.83 -22.57
C LEU A 286 20.48 2.30 -22.90
N GLU A 287 21.48 2.86 -22.25
CA GLU A 287 22.89 2.53 -22.43
C GLU A 287 23.36 1.34 -21.55
N ALA A 288 22.52 0.89 -20.60
CA ALA A 288 22.83 -0.23 -19.74
C ALA A 288 22.42 -1.56 -20.41
N GLU A 289 23.39 -2.45 -20.66
CA GLU A 289 23.13 -3.82 -21.15
C GLU A 289 22.54 -4.70 -20.05
N ASP A 290 21.26 -4.49 -19.70
CA ASP A 290 20.60 -5.32 -18.71
C ASP A 290 19.17 -5.75 -19.08
N THR A 291 18.75 -6.86 -18.49
CA THR A 291 17.48 -7.57 -18.72
C THR A 291 16.20 -6.73 -18.48
N GLY A 292 16.33 -5.57 -17.84
CA GLY A 292 15.23 -4.62 -17.60
C GLY A 292 14.73 -3.86 -18.85
N ASN A 293 15.49 -3.84 -19.94
CA ASN A 293 15.19 -2.99 -21.12
C ASN A 293 13.88 -3.33 -21.84
N ASN A 294 13.51 -4.60 -21.93
CA ASN A 294 12.25 -5.00 -22.58
C ASN A 294 11.02 -4.59 -21.77
N ARG A 295 11.13 -4.65 -20.45
CA ARG A 295 10.06 -4.26 -19.53
C ARG A 295 9.86 -2.75 -19.52
N LEU A 296 10.96 -2.00 -19.49
CA LEU A 296 10.95 -0.54 -19.56
C LEU A 296 10.41 -0.04 -20.91
N ARG A 297 10.77 -0.68 -22.03
CA ARG A 297 10.17 -0.41 -23.35
C ARG A 297 8.65 -0.63 -23.36
N ALA A 298 8.20 -1.80 -22.90
CA ALA A 298 6.77 -2.10 -22.81
C ALA A 298 6.04 -1.10 -21.91
N HIS A 299 6.74 -0.58 -20.90
CA HIS A 299 6.23 0.46 -20.02
C HIS A 299 6.04 1.79 -20.73
N LEU A 300 7.06 2.30 -21.44
CA LEU A 300 7.00 3.56 -22.19
C LEU A 300 5.86 3.57 -23.22
N GLY A 301 5.65 2.44 -23.92
CA GLY A 301 4.51 2.30 -24.85
C GLY A 301 3.13 2.37 -24.17
N ARG A 302 3.03 2.10 -22.87
CA ARG A 302 1.77 2.29 -22.10
C ARG A 302 1.58 3.73 -21.68
N VAL A 303 2.68 4.46 -21.43
CA VAL A 303 2.65 5.90 -21.14
C VAL A 303 2.17 6.68 -22.37
N ASP A 304 2.62 6.28 -23.56
CA ASP A 304 2.19 6.86 -24.83
C ASP A 304 0.66 6.85 -25.00
N GLN A 305 -0.03 5.91 -24.36
CA GLN A 305 -1.50 5.84 -24.40
C GLN A 305 -2.18 6.88 -23.50
N VAL A 306 -1.49 7.36 -22.46
CA VAL A 306 -2.01 8.42 -21.60
C VAL A 306 -1.60 9.81 -22.08
N LEU A 307 -0.43 9.99 -22.73
CA LEU A 307 0.06 11.29 -23.22
C LEU A 307 -0.99 12.14 -23.98
N PRO A 308 -1.88 11.59 -24.83
CA PRO A 308 -2.91 12.39 -25.50
C PRO A 308 -3.92 13.04 -24.54
N PHE A 309 -4.20 12.43 -23.40
CA PHE A 309 -5.04 13.00 -22.33
C PHE A 309 -4.31 14.11 -21.56
N LEU A 310 -3.00 14.22 -21.75
CA LEU A 310 -2.08 15.12 -21.06
C LEU A 310 -1.69 16.34 -21.92
N GLY A 311 -2.21 16.46 -23.14
CA GLY A 311 -1.91 17.56 -24.07
C GLY A 311 -0.58 17.43 -24.81
N THR A 312 0.24 16.41 -24.50
CA THR A 312 1.48 16.06 -25.20
C THR A 312 1.16 15.24 -26.45
N ARG A 313 0.77 15.92 -27.54
CA ARG A 313 0.52 15.28 -28.84
C ARG A 313 1.81 15.19 -29.66
N GLY A 314 1.98 14.09 -30.37
CA GLY A 314 3.07 13.91 -31.36
C GLY A 314 4.39 13.39 -30.78
N ILE A 315 4.43 13.04 -29.50
CA ILE A 315 5.58 12.43 -28.84
C ILE A 315 5.24 10.97 -28.56
N SER A 316 6.16 10.06 -28.92
CA SER A 316 6.09 8.64 -28.55
C SER A 316 7.38 8.25 -27.84
N LEU A 317 7.30 8.02 -26.54
CA LEU A 317 8.39 7.55 -25.71
C LEU A 317 8.87 6.18 -26.17
N GLY A 318 7.95 5.32 -26.60
CA GLY A 318 8.30 4.02 -27.17
C GLY A 318 9.12 4.17 -28.45
N ALA A 319 8.76 5.08 -29.35
CA ALA A 319 9.51 5.31 -30.58
C ALA A 319 10.90 5.91 -30.32
N LEU A 320 11.02 6.84 -29.38
CA LEU A 320 12.32 7.41 -28.98
C LEU A 320 13.23 6.34 -28.36
N TRP A 321 12.66 5.46 -27.52
CA TRP A 321 13.37 4.31 -26.96
C TRP A 321 13.85 3.34 -28.04
N ASP A 322 12.99 3.03 -29.01
CA ASP A 322 13.30 2.10 -30.10
C ASP A 322 14.38 2.65 -31.04
N ALA A 323 14.44 3.98 -31.17
CA ALA A 323 15.48 4.69 -31.91
C ALA A 323 16.78 4.86 -31.11
N GLN A 324 16.83 4.40 -29.86
CA GLN A 324 17.93 4.66 -28.91
C GLN A 324 18.25 6.15 -28.73
N ASP A 325 17.22 7.01 -28.86
CA ASP A 325 17.37 8.47 -28.79
C ASP A 325 17.30 8.96 -27.34
N ALA A 326 18.42 8.82 -26.61
CA ALA A 326 18.53 9.24 -25.22
C ALA A 326 18.39 10.77 -25.06
N GLU A 327 18.87 11.56 -26.02
CA GLU A 327 18.72 13.03 -26.01
C GLU A 327 17.25 13.44 -26.20
N GLY A 328 16.56 12.79 -27.14
CA GLY A 328 15.14 13.00 -27.38
C GLY A 328 14.28 12.66 -26.17
N LEU A 329 14.59 11.59 -25.42
CA LEU A 329 13.92 11.28 -24.15
C LEU A 329 14.23 12.29 -23.05
N ARG A 330 15.47 12.78 -22.95
CA ARG A 330 15.88 13.78 -21.96
C ARG A 330 15.23 15.16 -22.21
N GLY A 331 15.07 15.54 -23.48
CA GLY A 331 14.50 16.82 -23.91
C GLY A 331 12.99 17.01 -23.62
N LEU A 332 12.30 15.97 -23.15
CA LEU A 332 10.86 16.00 -22.86
C LEU A 332 10.48 16.80 -21.61
N THR A 333 11.44 17.06 -20.73
CA THR A 333 11.24 17.82 -19.48
C THR A 333 11.39 19.31 -19.64
N SER A 334 11.88 19.76 -20.81
CA SER A 334 12.32 21.13 -21.07
C SER A 334 11.24 22.03 -21.69
N ASN A 335 10.05 21.48 -21.97
CA ASN A 335 8.92 22.17 -22.61
C ASN A 335 7.69 22.27 -21.71
#